data_AF-A0A8T4J6I3-F1
#
_entry.id   AF-A0A8T4J6I3-F1
#
_cell.length_a   1.000
_cell.length_b   1.000
_cell.length_c   1.000
_cell.angle_alpha   90.00
_cell.angle_beta   90.00
_cell.angle_gamma   90.00
#
_symmetry.space_group_name_H-M   'P 1'
#
loop_
_entity.id
_entity.type
_entity.pdbx_description
1 polymer ?
#
loop_
_entity_poly.entity_id
_entity_poly.type
_entity_poly.pdbx_seq_one_letter_code
_entity_poly.pdbx_strand_id
1 'polypeptide(L)'
;RQIVEAARADDADTDVRDLASSDLQPGTLAELTSPSLFAERKVLVVRNAHDLSADSVKDVKAYIASPVEEITLVLLHAGGAKGKGLLDAARKAGAREVACPKMTKPADRLAFVRSEFRGLGRSASPEACQALVDAIGSDLRELASACTQLTADVEG
;
A
#
# COMPACT_ATOMS: atom_id res chain seq x y z
N ARG A 1 3.63 -0.31 2.86
CA ARG A 1 4.94 -0.28 3.56
C ARG A 1 5.30 1.16 3.95
N GLN A 2 5.60 2.05 3.00
CA GLN A 2 5.95 3.45 3.30
C GLN A 2 4.96 4.19 4.23
N ILE A 3 3.64 4.03 4.05
CA ILE A 3 2.65 4.67 4.93
C ILE A 3 2.75 4.16 6.38
N VAL A 4 2.94 2.85 6.56
CA VAL A 4 3.09 2.24 7.88
C VAL A 4 4.42 2.64 8.52
N GLU A 5 5.50 2.67 7.74
CA GLU A 5 6.82 3.10 8.21
C GLU A 5 6.82 4.58 8.60
N ALA A 6 6.18 5.45 7.81
CA ALA A 6 6.05 6.87 8.14
C ALA A 6 5.22 7.07 9.42
N ALA A 7 4.08 6.39 9.54
CA ALA A 7 3.27 6.47 10.76
C ALA A 7 4.05 5.99 12.00
N ARG A 8 4.82 4.89 11.88
CA ARG A 8 5.67 4.38 12.96
C ARG A 8 6.89 5.27 13.27
N ALA A 9 7.36 6.05 12.30
CA ALA A 9 8.43 7.02 12.53
C ALA A 9 7.92 8.23 13.33
N ASP A 10 6.67 8.64 13.10
CA ASP A 10 6.02 9.72 13.85
C ASP A 10 5.52 9.26 15.23
N ASP A 11 5.11 8.00 15.36
CA ASP A 11 4.69 7.36 16.61
C ASP A 11 4.94 5.85 16.56
N ALA A 12 5.93 5.38 17.33
CA ALA A 12 6.37 3.99 17.33
C ALA A 12 5.27 3.00 17.74
N ASP A 13 4.31 3.45 18.56
CA ASP A 13 3.23 2.64 19.11
C ASP A 13 1.99 2.61 18.19
N THR A 14 2.09 3.17 16.98
CA THR A 14 1.01 3.12 15.96
C THR A 14 0.46 1.70 15.79
N ASP A 15 -0.84 1.54 16.03
CA ASP A 15 -1.58 0.28 15.82
C ASP A 15 -1.87 0.10 14.33
N VAL A 16 -1.34 -0.97 13.74
CA VAL A 16 -1.47 -1.26 12.31
C VAL A 16 -2.35 -2.49 12.14
N ARG A 17 -3.49 -2.32 11.48
CA ARG A 17 -4.42 -3.41 11.15
C ARG A 17 -4.44 -3.63 9.65
N ASP A 18 -4.07 -4.84 9.24
CA ASP A 18 -4.15 -5.27 7.85
C ASP A 18 -5.36 -6.21 7.70
N LEU A 19 -6.39 -5.72 7.01
CA LEU A 19 -7.72 -6.31 6.92
C LEU A 19 -7.96 -6.78 5.50
N ALA A 20 -8.41 -8.02 5.33
CA ALA A 20 -9.05 -8.45 4.10
C ALA A 20 -10.44 -7.81 3.96
N SER A 21 -10.97 -7.78 2.75
CA SER A 21 -12.34 -7.32 2.50
C SER A 21 -13.39 -8.12 3.29
N SER A 22 -13.11 -9.39 3.60
CA SER A 22 -13.95 -10.24 4.45
C SER A 22 -13.95 -9.84 5.92
N ASP A 23 -12.90 -9.17 6.39
CA ASP A 23 -12.78 -8.80 7.81
C ASP A 23 -13.55 -7.50 8.10
N LEU A 24 -13.84 -6.71 7.06
CA LEU A 24 -14.59 -5.47 7.17
C LEU A 24 -16.09 -5.71 7.02
N GLN A 25 -16.70 -6.30 8.05
CA GLN A 25 -18.16 -6.45 8.12
C GLN A 25 -18.84 -5.11 8.49
N PRO A 26 -20.15 -4.97 8.25
CA PRO A 26 -20.89 -3.78 8.65
C PRO A 26 -20.69 -3.47 10.13
N GLY A 27 -20.36 -2.23 10.46
CA GLY A 27 -20.06 -1.78 11.82
C GLY A 27 -18.64 -2.04 12.33
N THR A 28 -17.88 -2.97 11.74
CA THR A 28 -16.49 -3.25 12.17
C THR A 28 -15.58 -2.04 12.00
N LEU A 29 -15.78 -1.26 10.93
CA LEU A 29 -15.00 -0.03 10.75
C LEU A 29 -15.23 0.97 11.88
N ALA A 30 -16.49 1.13 12.33
CA ALA A 30 -16.83 2.06 13.40
C ALA A 30 -16.25 1.63 14.76
N GLU A 31 -16.14 0.31 15.00
CA GLU A 31 -15.46 -0.22 16.18
C GLU A 31 -13.96 0.08 16.13
N LEU A 32 -13.31 -0.19 15.00
CA LEU A 32 -11.88 0.04 14.80
C LEU A 32 -11.48 1.53 14.83
N THR A 33 -12.41 2.41 14.44
CA THR A 33 -12.22 3.85 14.44
C THR A 33 -12.83 4.54 15.65
N SER A 34 -13.34 3.77 16.61
CA SER A 34 -13.86 4.33 17.86
C SER A 34 -12.74 5.05 18.62
N PRO A 35 -13.03 6.20 19.26
CA PRO A 35 -12.02 6.97 19.98
C PRO A 35 -11.34 6.11 21.06
N SER A 36 -10.02 6.00 20.99
CA SER A 36 -9.23 5.33 22.03
C SER A 36 -8.94 6.29 23.19
N LEU A 37 -9.05 5.80 24.42
CA LEU A 37 -8.63 6.53 25.63
C LEU A 37 -7.12 6.81 25.67
N PHE A 38 -6.33 6.05 24.91
CA PHE A 38 -4.87 6.14 24.87
C PHE A 38 -4.34 6.98 23.70
N ALA A 39 -5.23 7.60 22.90
CA ALA A 39 -4.86 8.45 21.75
C ALA A 39 -3.86 7.79 20.78
N GLU A 40 -3.93 6.47 20.63
CA GLU A 40 -3.04 5.72 19.74
C GLU A 40 -3.38 6.01 18.29
N ARG A 41 -2.36 6.45 17.51
CA ARG A 41 -2.48 6.53 16.06
C ARG A 41 -2.78 5.16 15.49
N LYS A 42 -3.66 5.10 14.49
CA LYS A 42 -4.03 3.85 13.81
C LYS A 42 -3.80 3.91 12.32
N VAL A 43 -3.30 2.83 11.74
CA VAL A 43 -3.26 2.62 10.30
C VAL A 43 -4.13 1.41 9.96
N LEU A 44 -5.25 1.64 9.30
CA LEU A 44 -6.15 0.59 8.82
C LEU A 44 -5.89 0.36 7.33
N VAL A 45 -5.37 -0.81 6.96
CA VAL A 45 -5.15 -1.22 5.58
C VAL A 45 -6.26 -2.17 5.17
N VAL A 46 -7.11 -1.77 4.22
CA VAL A 46 -8.17 -2.62 3.67
C VAL A 46 -7.74 -3.16 2.32
N ARG A 47 -7.38 -4.44 2.28
CA ARG A 47 -7.03 -5.18 1.07
C ARG A 47 -8.27 -5.57 0.30
N ASN A 48 -8.12 -5.64 -1.02
CA ASN A 48 -9.19 -6.02 -1.94
C ASN A 48 -10.47 -5.19 -1.71
N ALA A 49 -10.34 -3.88 -1.52
CA ALA A 49 -11.45 -2.98 -1.20
C ALA A 49 -12.58 -2.97 -2.26
N HIS A 50 -12.29 -3.47 -3.47
CA HIS A 50 -13.25 -3.71 -4.55
C HIS A 50 -14.21 -4.88 -4.29
N ASP A 51 -13.87 -5.77 -3.37
CA ASP A 51 -14.67 -6.93 -2.96
C ASP A 51 -15.50 -6.67 -1.70
N LEU A 52 -15.44 -5.46 -1.13
CA LEU A 52 -16.27 -5.09 0.01
C LEU A 52 -17.76 -5.24 -0.32
N SER A 53 -18.52 -5.68 0.67
CA SER A 53 -19.98 -5.73 0.57
C SER A 53 -20.57 -4.33 0.37
N ALA A 54 -21.78 -4.24 -0.18
CA ALA A 54 -22.43 -2.95 -0.41
C ALA A 54 -22.62 -2.16 0.90
N ASP A 55 -22.86 -2.83 2.01
CA ASP A 55 -23.03 -2.18 3.32
C ASP A 55 -21.69 -1.73 3.90
N SER A 56 -20.65 -2.56 3.82
CA SER A 56 -19.29 -2.15 4.19
C SER A 56 -18.79 -0.95 3.36
N VAL A 57 -19.15 -0.88 2.07
CA VAL A 57 -18.84 0.29 1.23
C VAL A 57 -19.56 1.54 1.71
N LYS A 58 -20.81 1.45 2.21
CA LYS A 58 -21.50 2.60 2.80
C LYS A 58 -20.79 3.08 4.06
N ASP A 59 -20.38 2.17 4.93
CA ASP A 59 -19.65 2.49 6.17
C ASP A 59 -18.33 3.20 5.86
N VAL A 60 -17.55 2.67 4.92
CA VAL A 60 -16.28 3.29 4.51
C VAL A 60 -16.52 4.68 3.91
N LYS A 61 -17.56 4.85 3.08
CA LYS A 61 -17.91 6.16 2.50
C LYS A 61 -18.33 7.17 3.58
N ALA A 62 -19.09 6.72 4.57
CA ALA A 62 -19.49 7.57 5.69
C ALA A 62 -18.26 8.01 6.50
N TYR A 63 -17.33 7.09 6.76
CA TYR A 63 -16.08 7.40 7.45
C TYR A 63 -15.20 8.39 6.65
N ILE A 64 -15.01 8.17 5.35
CA ILE A 64 -14.20 9.03 4.48
C ILE A 64 -14.74 10.47 4.42
N ALA A 65 -16.04 10.68 4.64
CA ALA A 65 -16.63 12.02 4.68
C ALA A 65 -16.24 12.83 5.93
N SER A 66 -15.84 12.16 7.02
CA SER A 66 -15.43 12.77 8.28
C SER A 66 -14.40 11.89 8.99
N PRO A 67 -13.18 11.76 8.45
CA PRO A 67 -12.16 10.89 9.03
C PRO A 67 -11.62 11.46 10.35
N VAL A 68 -11.21 10.57 11.24
CA VAL A 68 -10.50 10.93 12.48
C VAL A 68 -9.03 11.21 12.12
N GLU A 69 -8.46 12.31 12.61
CA GLU A 69 -7.13 12.80 12.23
C GLU A 69 -6.02 11.79 12.59
N GLU A 70 -6.18 11.11 13.71
CA GLU A 70 -5.23 10.12 14.25
C GLU A 70 -5.29 8.77 13.50
N ILE A 71 -6.24 8.60 12.56
CA ILE A 71 -6.47 7.34 11.87
C ILE A 71 -6.24 7.49 10.38
N THR A 72 -5.21 6.80 9.89
CA THR A 72 -4.93 6.67 8.46
C THR A 72 -5.63 5.45 7.88
N LEU A 73 -6.58 5.66 6.97
CA LEU A 73 -7.22 4.59 6.21
C LEU A 73 -6.55 4.42 4.83
N VAL A 74 -6.05 3.22 4.56
CA VAL A 74 -5.44 2.83 3.28
C VAL A 74 -6.34 1.83 2.57
N LEU A 75 -6.82 2.19 1.37
CA LEU A 75 -7.65 1.31 0.55
C LEU A 75 -6.84 0.71 -0.60
N LEU A 76 -6.69 -0.61 -0.61
CA LEU A 76 -6.06 -1.34 -1.71
C LEU A 76 -7.12 -1.84 -2.69
N HIS A 77 -7.21 -1.20 -3.84
CA HIS A 77 -8.16 -1.53 -4.90
C HIS A 77 -7.43 -2.02 -6.16
N ALA A 78 -7.94 -3.06 -6.82
CA ALA A 78 -7.33 -3.61 -8.04
C ALA A 78 -7.51 -2.73 -9.30
N GLY A 79 -8.03 -1.51 -9.15
CA GLY A 79 -8.61 -0.73 -10.24
C GLY A 79 -9.87 -1.35 -10.86
N GLY A 80 -10.32 -0.82 -11.99
CA GLY A 80 -11.49 -1.32 -12.74
C GLY A 80 -12.84 -0.79 -12.25
N ALA A 81 -13.92 -1.41 -12.76
CA ALA A 81 -15.29 -0.93 -12.53
C ALA A 81 -15.92 -1.42 -11.21
N LYS A 82 -15.54 -2.63 -10.75
CA LYS A 82 -16.03 -3.20 -9.50
C LYS A 82 -15.58 -2.33 -8.34
N GLY A 83 -16.48 -1.91 -7.46
CA GLY A 83 -16.14 -1.06 -6.31
C GLY A 83 -15.74 0.38 -6.66
N LYS A 84 -15.81 0.82 -7.93
CA LYS A 84 -15.36 2.15 -8.38
C LYS A 84 -15.96 3.31 -7.58
N GLY A 85 -17.22 3.17 -7.14
CA GLY A 85 -17.88 4.20 -6.33
C GLY A 85 -17.17 4.49 -5.00
N LEU A 86 -16.36 3.56 -4.47
CA LEU A 86 -15.50 3.78 -3.31
C LEU A 86 -14.31 4.68 -3.66
N LEU A 87 -13.64 4.42 -4.78
CA LEU A 87 -12.54 5.25 -5.29
C LEU A 87 -13.01 6.68 -5.58
N ASP A 88 -14.19 6.82 -6.19
CA ASP A 88 -14.76 8.15 -6.49
C ASP A 88 -15.06 8.94 -5.22
N ALA A 89 -15.56 8.27 -4.17
CA ALA A 89 -15.79 8.89 -2.86
C ALA A 89 -14.47 9.31 -2.18
N ALA A 90 -13.46 8.43 -2.19
CA ALA A 90 -12.13 8.73 -1.66
C ALA A 90 -11.48 9.93 -2.38
N ARG A 91 -11.53 9.96 -3.72
CA ARG A 91 -11.06 11.10 -4.52
C ARG A 91 -11.77 12.39 -4.15
N LYS A 92 -13.10 12.35 -4.01
CA LYS A 92 -13.91 13.53 -3.65
C LYS A 92 -13.54 14.08 -2.26
N ALA A 93 -13.15 13.21 -1.34
CA ALA A 93 -12.68 13.59 0.00
C ALA A 93 -11.21 14.03 0.03
N GLY A 94 -10.53 14.10 -1.12
CA GLY A 94 -9.12 14.54 -1.21
C GLY A 94 -8.10 13.44 -0.90
N ALA A 95 -8.49 12.17 -0.94
CA ALA A 95 -7.57 11.07 -0.71
C ALA A 95 -6.42 11.09 -1.73
N ARG A 96 -5.20 10.85 -1.24
CA ARG A 96 -4.03 10.67 -2.10
C ARG A 96 -4.12 9.32 -2.82
N GLU A 97 -4.31 9.36 -4.13
CA GLU A 97 -4.31 8.17 -4.97
C GLU A 97 -2.90 7.86 -5.49
N VAL A 98 -2.46 6.60 -5.33
CA VAL A 98 -1.22 6.09 -5.88
C VAL A 98 -1.56 5.01 -6.89
N ALA A 99 -1.37 5.32 -8.17
CA ALA A 99 -1.61 4.37 -9.23
C ALA A 99 -0.52 3.28 -9.22
N CYS A 100 -0.95 2.02 -9.09
CA CYS A 100 -0.07 0.85 -9.16
C CYS A 100 -0.44 -0.01 -10.38
N PRO A 101 -0.23 0.49 -11.61
CA PRO A 101 -0.57 -0.26 -12.82
C PRO A 101 0.29 -1.52 -12.92
N LYS A 102 -0.27 -2.57 -13.52
CA LYS A 102 0.49 -3.78 -13.81
C LYS A 102 1.66 -3.43 -14.73
N MET A 103 2.86 -3.78 -14.31
CA MET A 103 4.06 -3.56 -15.10
C MET A 103 4.17 -4.66 -16.17
N THR A 104 3.94 -4.29 -17.42
CA THR A 104 3.90 -5.25 -18.54
C THR A 104 5.13 -5.16 -19.43
N LYS A 105 5.76 -3.99 -19.56
CA LYS A 105 6.89 -3.79 -20.48
C LYS A 105 8.23 -4.15 -19.83
N PRO A 106 9.16 -4.77 -20.57
CA PRO A 106 10.52 -5.05 -20.07
C PRO A 106 11.27 -3.80 -19.60
N ALA A 107 11.14 -2.69 -20.33
CA ALA A 107 11.78 -1.42 -19.97
C ALA A 107 11.31 -0.88 -18.61
N ASP A 108 10.03 -1.07 -18.27
CA ASP A 108 9.48 -0.64 -16.98
C ASP A 108 10.07 -1.49 -15.85
N ARG A 109 10.28 -2.80 -16.07
CA ARG A 109 10.92 -3.70 -15.09
C ARG A 109 12.36 -3.30 -14.82
N LEU A 110 13.09 -2.94 -15.87
CA LEU A 110 14.46 -2.44 -15.73
C LEU A 110 14.48 -1.12 -14.93
N ALA A 111 13.54 -0.22 -15.19
CA ALA A 111 13.38 1.02 -14.44
C ALA A 111 13.01 0.75 -12.96
N PHE A 112 12.15 -0.24 -12.71
CA PHE A 112 11.78 -0.68 -11.37
C PHE A 112 13.00 -1.18 -10.59
N VAL A 113 13.78 -2.12 -11.14
CA VAL A 113 15.00 -2.64 -10.50
C VAL A 113 15.97 -1.50 -10.17
N ARG A 114 16.18 -0.57 -11.11
CA ARG A 114 17.02 0.62 -10.86
C ARG A 114 16.47 1.48 -9.71
N SER A 115 15.15 1.67 -9.65
CA SER A 115 14.51 2.43 -8.58
C SER A 115 14.58 1.73 -7.22
N GLU A 116 14.52 0.40 -7.19
CA GLU A 116 14.66 -0.39 -5.96
C GLU A 116 16.06 -0.22 -5.37
N PHE A 117 17.13 -0.39 -6.18
CA PHE A 117 18.49 -0.11 -5.71
C PHE A 117 18.64 1.32 -5.19
N ARG A 118 18.09 2.30 -5.90
CA ARG A 118 18.12 3.70 -5.46
C ARG A 118 17.38 3.93 -4.14
N GLY A 119 16.23 3.29 -3.97
CA GLY A 119 15.44 3.34 -2.73
C GLY A 119 16.18 2.72 -1.55
N LEU A 120 17.05 1.75 -1.81
CA LEU A 120 17.96 1.13 -0.84
C LEU A 120 19.26 1.94 -0.64
N GLY A 121 19.39 3.13 -1.24
CA GLY A 121 20.58 3.98 -1.13
C GLY A 121 21.77 3.50 -1.96
N ARG A 122 21.55 2.61 -2.94
CA ARG A 122 22.58 2.04 -3.81
C ARG A 122 22.40 2.44 -5.28
N SER A 123 23.45 2.24 -6.06
CA SER A 123 23.41 2.29 -7.52
C SER A 123 23.87 0.95 -8.09
N ALA A 124 23.22 0.50 -9.16
CA ALA A 124 23.63 -0.67 -9.93
C ALA A 124 23.87 -0.26 -11.39
N SER A 125 24.81 -0.93 -12.06
CA SER A 125 25.06 -0.66 -13.49
C SER A 125 23.88 -1.08 -14.36
N PRO A 126 23.68 -0.47 -15.54
CA PRO A 126 22.65 -0.88 -16.48
C PRO A 126 22.66 -2.38 -16.80
N GLU A 127 23.85 -2.96 -16.93
CA GLU A 127 24.08 -4.37 -17.27
C GLU A 127 23.69 -5.28 -16.10
N ALA A 128 24.01 -4.90 -14.87
CA ALA A 128 23.62 -5.65 -13.67
C ALA A 128 22.09 -5.66 -13.49
N CYS A 129 21.43 -4.51 -13.71
CA CYS A 129 19.97 -4.44 -13.68
C CYS A 129 19.35 -5.31 -14.77
N GLN A 130 19.94 -5.32 -15.98
CA GLN A 130 19.45 -6.13 -17.08
C GLN A 130 19.60 -7.63 -16.78
N ALA A 131 20.76 -8.05 -16.27
CA ALA A 131 21.01 -9.43 -15.87
C ALA A 131 20.01 -9.92 -14.82
N LEU A 132 19.64 -9.06 -13.86
CA LEU A 132 18.65 -9.40 -12.84
C LEU A 132 17.25 -9.59 -13.44
N VAL A 133 16.84 -8.71 -14.36
CA VAL A 133 15.57 -8.84 -15.09
C VAL A 133 15.55 -10.09 -15.97
N ASP A 134 16.67 -10.42 -16.63
CA ASP A 134 16.75 -11.59 -17.50
C ASP A 134 16.72 -12.90 -16.68
N ALA A 135 17.31 -12.91 -15.48
CA ALA A 135 17.34 -14.08 -14.60
C ALA A 135 15.98 -14.36 -13.91
N ILE A 136 15.29 -13.33 -13.42
CA ILE A 136 14.06 -13.46 -12.64
C ILE A 136 12.80 -13.27 -13.50
N GLY A 137 12.90 -12.50 -14.59
CA GLY A 137 11.84 -12.31 -15.57
C GLY A 137 10.81 -11.26 -15.18
N SER A 138 9.62 -11.67 -14.73
CA SER A 138 8.46 -10.77 -14.59
C SER A 138 7.92 -10.63 -13.17
N ASP A 139 8.43 -11.44 -12.23
CA ASP A 139 7.99 -11.36 -10.84
C ASP A 139 8.67 -10.18 -10.13
N LEU A 140 7.89 -9.14 -9.85
CA LEU A 140 8.36 -7.92 -9.22
C LEU A 140 8.74 -8.13 -7.75
N ARG A 141 8.10 -9.08 -7.07
CA ARG A 141 8.41 -9.38 -5.68
C ARG A 141 9.75 -10.07 -5.59
N GLU A 142 10.02 -11.02 -6.49
CA GLU A 142 11.34 -11.66 -6.57
C GLU A 142 12.43 -10.67 -6.98
N LEU A 143 12.17 -9.79 -7.97
CA LEU A 143 13.10 -8.74 -8.37
C LEU A 143 13.45 -7.81 -7.20
N ALA A 144 12.47 -7.34 -6.43
CA ALA A 144 12.69 -6.48 -5.26
C ALA A 144 13.44 -7.21 -4.14
N SER A 145 13.10 -8.48 -3.89
CA SER A 145 13.78 -9.32 -2.91
C SER A 145 15.25 -9.50 -3.28
N ALA A 146 15.55 -9.76 -4.55
CA ALA A 146 16.92 -9.92 -5.03
C ALA A 146 17.70 -8.61 -4.93
N CYS A 147 17.09 -7.45 -5.22
CA CYS A 147 17.74 -6.14 -5.01
C CYS A 147 18.10 -5.91 -3.53
N THR A 148 17.20 -6.28 -2.62
CA THR A 148 17.40 -6.17 -1.16
C THR A 148 18.52 -7.09 -0.70
N GLN A 149 18.50 -8.35 -1.13
CA GLN A 149 19.51 -9.34 -0.77
C GLN A 149 20.89 -8.95 -1.30
N LEU A 150 20.99 -8.59 -2.58
CA LEU A 150 22.25 -8.12 -3.16
C LEU A 150 22.79 -6.92 -2.40
N THR A 151 21.95 -5.96 -2.03
CA THR A 151 22.39 -4.78 -1.27
C THR A 151 22.88 -5.12 0.14
N ALA A 152 22.33 -6.16 0.78
CA ALA A 152 22.74 -6.62 2.10
C ALA A 152 24.04 -7.44 2.06
N ASP A 153 24.28 -8.18 0.96
CA ASP A 153 25.45 -9.06 0.80
C ASP A 153 26.73 -8.31 0.40
N VAL A 154 26.64 -7.05 -0.03
CA VAL A 154 27.82 -6.20 -0.30
C VAL A 154 28.04 -5.15 0.80
N GLU A 155 29.23 -5.18 1.37
CA GLU A 155 29.81 -4.03 2.07
C GLU A 155 30.20 -2.98 1.02
N GLY A 156 29.61 -1.80 1.09
CA GLY A 156 29.88 -0.69 0.18
C GLY A 156 29.09 0.54 0.57
#